data_AF-A0A844GMS3-F1
#
_entry.id   AF-A0A844GMS3-F1
#
_cell.length_a   1.000
_cell.length_b   1.000
_cell.length_c   1.000
_cell.angle_alpha   90.00
_cell.angle_beta   90.00
_cell.angle_gamma   90.00
#
_symmetry.space_group_name_H-M   'P 1'
#
loop_
_entity.id
_entity.type
_entity.pdbx_description
1 polymer ?
#
loop_
_entity_poly.entity_id
_entity_poly.type
_entity_poly.pdbx_seq_one_letter_code
_entity_poly.pdbx_strand_id
1 'polypeptide(L)'
;MEKINLSRLKNCMARAQRGEELTIGFLGGSITQGSLATEHENTYAYRVFTWWKETFPNGKFHYVNGGIGGTTSHYGVSRAVTDVLMYQPDFVVVDFSVNDEPDKFFQETYEGVIRKLLQWKSEPAVVILNNVFYDTGKTAQDFHNAVGNWYQVPHVSIKDTLYQEMQQGKYTREELTPDGLHPNDKGHKLVAEKIIAFLEEVRSHVAEPEDDLTLPEPMTENAYENARRLTIREISPELAGFRADTEEKTGHLDHFKNGWIGKKPGDKVTFETEGSCIAVQYRKTIHKPALRAKLVLDGDRANEVLLDANFDEDWGDCLYLEPVLHHGENKTHRVEIEILPDNNKDATPFYLMSLIVA
;
A
#
# COMPACT_ATOMS: atom_id res chain seq x y z
N MET A 1 -0.60 -12.20 27.50
CA MET A 1 -1.06 -11.20 26.51
C MET A 1 0.17 -10.60 25.91
N GLU A 2 0.28 -10.63 24.58
CA GLU A 2 1.34 -9.90 23.89
C GLU A 2 1.20 -8.42 24.21
N LYS A 3 2.32 -7.75 24.52
CA LYS A 3 2.31 -6.37 25.03
C LYS A 3 2.11 -5.42 23.85
N ILE A 4 0.95 -4.78 23.77
CA ILE A 4 0.67 -3.68 22.84
C ILE A 4 1.09 -2.37 23.53
N ASN A 5 1.73 -1.47 22.78
CA ASN A 5 2.10 -0.15 23.26
C ASN A 5 1.11 0.88 22.72
N LEU A 6 0.37 1.54 23.62
CA LEU A 6 -0.63 2.53 23.23
C LEU A 6 -0.16 3.97 23.46
N SER A 7 1.11 4.20 23.84
CA SER A 7 1.64 5.51 24.25
C SER A 7 1.38 6.60 23.22
N ARG A 8 1.71 6.34 21.94
CA ARG A 8 1.50 7.30 20.84
C ARG A 8 0.02 7.56 20.56
N LEU A 9 -0.82 6.53 20.63
CA LEU A 9 -2.26 6.68 20.39
C LEU A 9 -2.92 7.48 21.52
N LYS A 10 -2.59 7.18 22.78
CA LYS A 10 -3.05 7.94 23.94
C LYS A 10 -2.55 9.39 23.90
N ASN A 11 -1.28 9.61 23.53
CA ASN A 11 -0.74 10.96 23.35
C ASN A 11 -1.48 11.73 22.23
N CYS A 12 -1.77 11.08 21.10
CA CYS A 12 -2.56 11.67 20.01
C CYS A 12 -3.96 12.09 20.51
N MET A 13 -4.65 11.23 21.27
CA MET A 13 -5.94 11.57 21.88
C MET A 13 -5.84 12.70 22.93
N ALA A 14 -4.78 12.72 23.73
CA ALA A 14 -4.54 13.78 24.71
C ALA A 14 -4.29 15.14 24.04
N ARG A 15 -3.53 15.16 22.94
CA ARG A 15 -3.33 16.34 22.08
C ARG A 15 -4.65 16.81 21.47
N ALA A 16 -5.46 15.88 20.96
CA ALA A 16 -6.80 16.16 20.43
C ALA A 16 -7.70 16.83 21.49
N GLN A 17 -7.72 16.29 22.72
CA GLN A 17 -8.49 16.83 23.84
C GLN A 17 -8.07 18.26 24.23
N ARG A 18 -6.78 18.60 24.06
CA ARG A 18 -6.24 19.95 24.28
C ARG A 18 -6.57 20.94 23.15
N GLY A 19 -7.19 20.48 22.07
CA GLY A 19 -7.55 21.31 20.93
C GLY A 19 -6.39 21.55 19.95
N GLU A 20 -5.40 20.67 19.93
CA GLU A 20 -4.31 20.75 18.96
C GLU A 20 -4.77 20.42 17.53
N GLU A 21 -3.96 20.82 16.55
CA GLU A 21 -4.15 20.49 15.13
C GLU A 21 -3.47 19.15 14.82
N LEU A 22 -4.22 18.22 14.23
CA LEU A 22 -3.80 16.84 14.01
C LEU A 22 -4.12 16.37 12.60
N THR A 23 -3.26 15.50 12.06
CA THR A 23 -3.42 14.87 10.75
C THR A 23 -3.70 13.38 10.91
N ILE A 24 -4.84 12.93 10.37
CA ILE A 24 -5.33 11.55 10.41
C ILE A 24 -5.10 10.93 9.04
N GLY A 25 -4.18 9.98 8.98
CA GLY A 25 -3.72 9.29 7.78
C GLY A 25 -4.27 7.88 7.61
N PHE A 26 -4.38 7.44 6.37
CA PHE A 26 -4.73 6.07 5.99
C PHE A 26 -3.82 5.63 4.85
N LEU A 27 -3.18 4.46 4.98
CA LEU A 27 -2.28 3.91 3.96
C LEU A 27 -2.72 2.48 3.63
N GLY A 28 -3.06 2.22 2.36
CA GLY A 28 -3.52 0.89 1.99
C GLY A 28 -3.92 0.71 0.54
N GLY A 29 -4.70 -0.35 0.30
CA GLY A 29 -5.22 -0.75 -1.00
C GLY A 29 -6.50 -0.03 -1.45
N SER A 30 -7.31 -0.73 -2.26
CA SER A 30 -8.57 -0.21 -2.83
C SER A 30 -9.65 0.04 -1.78
N ILE A 31 -9.72 -0.79 -0.74
CA ILE A 31 -10.66 -0.61 0.37
C ILE A 31 -10.35 0.71 1.08
N THR A 32 -9.06 0.99 1.35
CA THR A 32 -8.60 2.29 1.89
C THR A 32 -8.91 3.46 0.97
N GLN A 33 -8.68 3.30 -0.34
CA GLN A 33 -9.00 4.31 -1.33
C GLN A 33 -10.50 4.67 -1.30
N GLY A 34 -11.36 3.69 -1.06
CA GLY A 34 -12.79 3.85 -0.85
C GLY A 34 -13.69 2.91 -1.64
N SER A 35 -13.13 1.98 -2.43
CA SER A 35 -13.92 1.01 -3.17
C SER A 35 -14.73 0.12 -2.22
N LEU A 36 -16.03 -0.11 -2.41
CA LEU A 36 -16.96 0.43 -3.42
C LEU A 36 -18.07 1.25 -2.76
N ALA A 37 -17.68 2.17 -1.86
CA ALA A 37 -18.62 3.12 -1.29
C ALA A 37 -19.22 4.01 -2.39
N THR A 38 -20.49 4.36 -2.24
CA THR A 38 -21.22 5.20 -3.20
C THR A 38 -20.75 6.65 -3.18
N GLU A 39 -20.30 7.11 -2.01
CA GLU A 39 -19.83 8.46 -1.76
C GLU A 39 -18.57 8.41 -0.88
N HIS A 40 -17.74 9.45 -0.96
CA HIS A 40 -16.49 9.55 -0.20
C HIS A 40 -16.74 9.41 1.31
N GLU A 41 -17.79 10.06 1.80
CA GLU A 41 -18.19 10.11 3.21
C GLU A 41 -18.62 8.73 3.75
N ASN A 42 -18.95 7.80 2.86
CA ASN A 42 -19.37 6.46 3.22
C ASN A 42 -18.20 5.49 3.44
N THR A 43 -16.98 5.85 3.03
CA THR A 43 -15.76 5.03 3.19
C THR A 43 -15.39 4.86 4.65
N TYR A 44 -14.79 3.71 5.01
CA TYR A 44 -14.40 3.47 6.40
C TYR A 44 -13.38 4.52 6.89
N ALA A 45 -12.45 4.93 6.02
CA ALA A 45 -11.42 5.90 6.34
C ALA A 45 -12.05 7.25 6.71
N TYR A 46 -13.00 7.75 5.91
CA TYR A 46 -13.67 9.01 6.21
C TYR A 46 -14.57 8.93 7.45
N ARG A 47 -15.21 7.77 7.71
CA ARG A 47 -15.99 7.55 8.93
C ARG A 47 -15.11 7.57 10.19
N VAL A 48 -13.95 6.93 10.16
CA VAL A 48 -12.97 6.98 11.26
C VAL A 48 -12.46 8.40 11.47
N PHE A 49 -12.15 9.13 10.38
CA PHE A 49 -11.81 10.55 10.45
C PHE A 49 -12.92 11.41 11.07
N THR A 50 -14.17 11.14 10.71
CA THR A 50 -15.34 11.84 11.25
C THR A 50 -15.49 11.58 12.75
N TRP A 51 -15.26 10.34 13.21
CA TRP A 51 -15.23 10.02 14.64
C TRP A 51 -14.20 10.86 15.40
N TRP A 52 -12.98 11.06 14.87
CA TRP A 52 -11.99 11.94 15.51
C TRP A 52 -12.52 13.38 15.67
N LYS A 53 -13.13 13.94 14.62
CA LYS A 53 -13.71 15.30 14.65
C LYS A 53 -14.85 15.44 15.65
N GLU A 54 -15.75 14.47 15.69
CA GLU A 54 -16.93 14.50 16.56
C GLU A 54 -16.58 14.24 18.03
N THR A 55 -15.63 13.34 18.28
CA THR A 55 -15.19 12.96 19.63
C THR A 55 -14.37 14.05 20.30
N PHE A 56 -13.58 14.80 19.52
CA PHE A 56 -12.70 15.85 20.01
C PHE A 56 -13.04 17.20 19.36
N PRO A 57 -14.20 17.80 19.66
CA PRO A 57 -14.71 18.98 18.94
C PRO A 57 -13.85 20.25 19.08
N ASN A 58 -12.92 20.27 20.04
CA ASN A 58 -11.96 21.36 20.22
C ASN A 58 -10.73 21.22 19.30
N GLY A 59 -10.45 20.03 18.78
CA GLY A 59 -9.31 19.76 17.90
C GLY A 59 -9.58 20.17 16.46
N LYS A 60 -8.50 20.42 15.72
CA LYS A 60 -8.58 20.67 14.27
C LYS A 60 -7.97 19.47 13.53
N PHE A 61 -8.73 18.88 12.62
CA PHE A 61 -8.34 17.61 11.99
C PHE A 61 -8.18 17.75 10.47
N HIS A 62 -7.11 17.18 9.96
CA HIS A 62 -6.85 16.99 8.53
C HIS A 62 -6.96 15.54 8.14
N TYR A 63 -7.50 15.30 6.95
CA TYR A 63 -7.69 13.97 6.40
C TYR A 63 -6.68 13.72 5.29
N VAL A 64 -5.94 12.62 5.40
CA VAL A 64 -5.00 12.17 4.37
C VAL A 64 -5.31 10.73 4.02
N ASN A 65 -5.69 10.48 2.77
CA ASN A 65 -5.93 9.14 2.25
C ASN A 65 -4.85 8.79 1.22
N GLY A 66 -3.98 7.87 1.59
CA GLY A 66 -2.97 7.24 0.74
C GLY A 66 -3.39 5.85 0.27
N GLY A 67 -4.69 5.61 0.07
CA GLY A 67 -5.22 4.38 -0.51
C GLY A 67 -5.01 4.33 -2.02
N ILE A 68 -4.45 3.22 -2.52
CA ILE A 68 -4.29 2.99 -3.96
C ILE A 68 -4.70 1.56 -4.31
N GLY A 69 -5.73 1.44 -5.15
CA GLY A 69 -6.33 0.17 -5.54
C GLY A 69 -5.38 -0.80 -6.23
N GLY A 70 -5.51 -2.08 -5.90
CA GLY A 70 -4.72 -3.16 -6.49
C GLY A 70 -3.24 -3.13 -6.13
N THR A 71 -2.87 -2.55 -4.98
CA THR A 71 -1.46 -2.41 -4.59
C THR A 71 -1.13 -2.97 -3.21
N THR A 72 0.10 -3.45 -3.07
CA THR A 72 0.62 -4.18 -1.91
C THR A 72 1.48 -3.30 -1.01
N SER A 73 1.90 -3.84 0.13
CA SER A 73 2.85 -3.19 1.03
C SER A 73 4.22 -2.93 0.40
N HIS A 74 4.63 -3.72 -0.60
CA HIS A 74 5.85 -3.47 -1.39
C HIS A 74 5.80 -2.12 -2.10
N TYR A 75 4.67 -1.78 -2.74
CA TYR A 75 4.50 -0.42 -3.26
C TYR A 75 4.30 0.57 -2.11
N GLY A 76 3.53 0.20 -1.09
CA GLY A 76 3.26 0.99 0.11
C GLY A 76 4.50 1.59 0.75
N VAL A 77 5.55 0.79 0.98
CA VAL A 77 6.79 1.28 1.62
C VAL A 77 7.53 2.30 0.75
N SER A 78 7.50 2.13 -0.57
CA SER A 78 8.17 3.04 -1.52
C SER A 78 7.46 4.39 -1.69
N ARG A 79 6.15 4.45 -1.37
CA ARG A 79 5.30 5.64 -1.52
C ARG A 79 4.81 6.25 -0.22
N ALA A 80 5.08 5.61 0.92
CA ALA A 80 4.61 6.06 2.23
C ALA A 80 4.96 7.53 2.50
N VAL A 81 6.11 8.01 2.01
CA VAL A 81 6.50 9.42 2.11
C VAL A 81 5.57 10.34 1.33
N THR A 82 5.40 10.09 0.03
CA THR A 82 4.62 10.96 -0.86
C THR A 82 3.12 10.92 -0.58
N ASP A 83 2.64 9.81 -0.03
CA ASP A 83 1.19 9.58 0.06
C ASP A 83 0.65 9.85 1.47
N VAL A 84 1.50 9.79 2.50
CA VAL A 84 1.08 9.96 3.90
C VAL A 84 2.09 10.75 4.74
N LEU A 85 3.36 10.33 4.84
CA LEU A 85 4.29 10.86 5.84
C LEU A 85 4.75 12.30 5.60
N MET A 86 4.74 12.79 4.36
CA MET A 86 5.06 14.19 4.06
C MET A 86 4.08 15.18 4.70
N TYR A 87 2.88 14.71 5.04
CA TYR A 87 1.85 15.48 5.74
C TYR A 87 1.97 15.43 7.27
N GLN A 88 3.04 14.82 7.79
CA GLN A 88 3.34 14.71 9.22
C GLN A 88 2.14 14.15 10.02
N PRO A 89 1.67 12.94 9.70
CA PRO A 89 0.51 12.36 10.37
C PRO A 89 0.78 12.15 11.86
N ASP A 90 -0.26 12.30 12.67
CA ASP A 90 -0.27 11.98 14.10
C ASP A 90 -0.89 10.60 14.37
N PHE A 91 -1.74 10.13 13.43
CA PHE A 91 -2.37 8.81 13.46
C PHE A 91 -2.41 8.22 12.06
N VAL A 92 -2.09 6.94 11.90
CA VAL A 92 -2.14 6.22 10.62
C VAL A 92 -2.78 4.85 10.79
N VAL A 93 -3.78 4.55 9.96
CA VAL A 93 -4.27 3.17 9.77
C VAL A 93 -3.58 2.55 8.55
N VAL A 94 -3.05 1.33 8.70
CA VAL A 94 -2.35 0.59 7.64
C VAL A 94 -3.17 -0.64 7.22
N ASP A 95 -3.52 -0.76 5.94
CA ASP A 95 -4.44 -1.78 5.41
C ASP A 95 -3.94 -2.38 4.08
N PHE A 96 -3.24 -3.51 4.16
CA PHE A 96 -2.74 -4.26 3.01
C PHE A 96 -3.06 -5.77 3.07
N SER A 97 -3.77 -6.24 4.09
CA SER A 97 -3.89 -7.67 4.39
C SER A 97 -4.66 -8.49 3.36
N VAL A 98 -5.40 -7.85 2.46
CA VAL A 98 -6.08 -8.50 1.32
C VAL A 98 -5.39 -8.22 -0.02
N ASN A 99 -4.34 -7.40 -0.02
CA ASN A 99 -3.53 -7.11 -1.20
C ASN A 99 -2.25 -7.93 -1.21
N ASP A 100 -1.63 -8.07 -0.04
CA ASP A 100 -0.44 -8.90 0.15
C ASP A 100 -0.81 -10.39 0.10
N GLU A 101 0.05 -11.20 -0.53
CA GLU A 101 -0.03 -12.65 -0.36
C GLU A 101 0.47 -13.04 1.05
N PRO A 102 -0.09 -14.10 1.66
CA PRO A 102 0.30 -14.55 3.00
C PRO A 102 1.63 -15.32 2.95
N ASP A 103 2.73 -14.62 2.70
CA ASP A 103 4.07 -15.18 2.62
C ASP A 103 5.15 -14.32 3.30
N LYS A 104 6.40 -14.82 3.25
CA LYS A 104 7.55 -14.17 3.88
C LYS A 104 8.04 -12.93 3.16
N PHE A 105 7.84 -12.86 1.84
CA PHE A 105 8.22 -11.68 1.08
C PHE A 105 7.37 -10.49 1.51
N PHE A 106 6.04 -10.67 1.59
CA PHE A 106 5.17 -9.60 2.04
C PHE A 106 5.29 -9.31 3.54
N GLN A 107 5.69 -10.29 4.36
CA GLN A 107 6.05 -10.00 5.76
C GLN A 107 7.19 -8.98 5.86
N GLU A 108 8.22 -9.11 5.04
CA GLU A 108 9.36 -8.19 5.03
C GLU A 108 8.99 -6.82 4.46
N THR A 109 8.24 -6.76 3.35
CA THR A 109 7.82 -5.45 2.81
C THR A 109 6.86 -4.72 3.74
N TYR A 110 5.97 -5.46 4.41
CA TYR A 110 5.05 -4.92 5.40
C TYR A 110 5.79 -4.43 6.65
N GLU A 111 6.80 -5.17 7.12
CA GLU A 111 7.70 -4.68 8.16
C GLU A 111 8.35 -3.35 7.78
N GLY A 112 8.85 -3.22 6.54
CA GLY A 112 9.40 -1.96 6.04
C GLY A 112 8.41 -0.80 6.11
N VAL A 113 7.11 -1.03 5.82
CA VAL A 113 6.05 -0.03 6.02
C VAL A 113 5.94 0.38 7.49
N ILE A 114 5.77 -0.59 8.38
CA ILE A 114 5.55 -0.34 9.81
C ILE A 114 6.74 0.37 10.43
N ARG A 115 7.97 -0.10 10.18
CA ARG A 115 9.19 0.55 10.67
C ARG A 115 9.36 1.97 10.16
N LYS A 116 9.12 2.21 8.86
CA LYS A 116 9.19 3.56 8.27
C LYS A 116 8.21 4.53 8.94
N LEU A 117 6.98 4.09 9.21
CA LEU A 117 5.98 4.89 9.93
C LEU A 117 6.42 5.17 11.38
N LEU A 118 6.87 4.14 12.10
CA LEU A 118 7.24 4.26 13.51
C LEU A 118 8.49 5.13 13.73
N GLN A 119 9.43 5.13 12.79
CA GLN A 119 10.66 5.94 12.85
C GLN A 119 10.49 7.35 12.26
N TRP A 120 9.33 7.67 11.69
CA TRP A 120 9.11 9.00 11.14
C TRP A 120 9.08 10.07 12.23
N LYS A 121 9.56 11.28 11.90
CA LYS A 121 9.74 12.36 12.88
C LYS A 121 8.47 12.88 13.53
N SER A 122 7.30 12.72 12.90
CA SER A 122 6.02 13.10 13.51
C SER A 122 5.54 12.08 14.56
N GLU A 123 6.24 10.96 14.70
CA GLU A 123 5.94 9.89 15.65
C GLU A 123 4.45 9.47 15.64
N PRO A 124 3.89 9.11 14.47
CA PRO A 124 2.48 8.77 14.39
C PRO A 124 2.14 7.58 15.28
N ALA A 125 0.95 7.62 15.86
CA ALA A 125 0.27 6.42 16.33
C ALA A 125 -0.09 5.55 15.11
N VAL A 126 0.25 4.27 15.13
CA VAL A 126 -0.03 3.34 14.03
C VAL A 126 -1.03 2.29 14.49
N VAL A 127 -2.02 1.99 13.65
CA VAL A 127 -2.97 0.88 13.84
C VAL A 127 -3.00 0.04 12.58
N ILE A 128 -2.83 -1.26 12.73
CA ILE A 128 -2.96 -2.22 11.64
C ILE A 128 -4.45 -2.57 11.48
N LEU A 129 -4.96 -2.48 10.25
CA LEU A 129 -6.28 -3.00 9.89
C LEU A 129 -6.10 -4.25 9.03
N ASN A 130 -6.70 -5.35 9.47
CA ASN A 130 -6.72 -6.59 8.70
C ASN A 130 -8.12 -6.81 8.10
N ASN A 131 -8.28 -6.45 6.83
CA ASN A 131 -9.41 -6.86 6.01
C ASN A 131 -9.34 -8.35 5.64
N VAL A 132 -10.41 -8.85 5.02
CA VAL A 132 -10.57 -10.26 4.64
C VAL A 132 -11.38 -10.38 3.35
N PHE A 133 -11.06 -11.36 2.51
CA PHE A 133 -11.95 -11.78 1.43
C PHE A 133 -13.18 -12.49 2.03
N TYR A 134 -14.36 -11.92 1.86
CA TYR A 134 -15.61 -12.45 2.41
C TYR A 134 -16.01 -13.79 1.77
N ASP A 135 -15.60 -14.06 0.53
CA ASP A 135 -15.88 -15.34 -0.14
C ASP A 135 -15.08 -16.51 0.46
N THR A 136 -13.85 -16.26 0.91
CA THR A 136 -12.87 -17.33 1.18
C THR A 136 -12.27 -17.29 2.59
N GLY A 137 -12.36 -16.17 3.29
CA GLY A 137 -11.64 -15.93 4.53
C GLY A 137 -10.14 -15.65 4.34
N LYS A 138 -9.65 -15.52 3.09
CA LYS A 138 -8.23 -15.25 2.78
C LYS A 138 -7.83 -13.87 3.30
N THR A 139 -6.63 -13.79 3.89
CA THR A 139 -5.97 -12.57 4.36
C THR A 139 -4.52 -12.90 4.73
N ALA A 140 -3.61 -11.92 4.65
CA ALA A 140 -2.23 -11.97 5.15
C ALA A 140 -2.10 -11.61 6.64
N GLN A 141 -3.24 -11.50 7.35
CA GLN A 141 -3.32 -11.12 8.77
C GLN A 141 -2.28 -11.81 9.65
N ASP A 142 -2.02 -13.11 9.51
CA ASP A 142 -1.11 -13.82 10.40
C ASP A 142 0.33 -13.28 10.29
N PHE A 143 0.76 -12.90 9.07
CA PHE A 143 2.08 -12.29 8.84
C PHE A 143 2.11 -10.84 9.30
N HIS A 144 1.05 -10.07 9.03
CA HIS A 144 0.94 -8.66 9.43
C HIS A 144 0.84 -8.49 10.95
N ASN A 145 0.08 -9.35 11.62
CA ASN A 145 0.00 -9.38 13.09
C ASN A 145 1.32 -9.80 13.72
N ALA A 146 2.07 -10.73 13.12
CA ALA A 146 3.39 -11.09 13.64
C ALA A 146 4.34 -9.87 13.64
N VAL A 147 4.31 -9.05 12.57
CA VAL A 147 5.02 -7.76 12.52
C VAL A 147 4.45 -6.79 13.57
N GLY A 148 3.13 -6.64 13.64
CA GLY A 148 2.48 -5.77 14.62
C GLY A 148 2.88 -6.10 16.06
N ASN A 149 2.85 -7.37 16.43
CA ASN A 149 3.24 -7.87 17.73
C ASN A 149 4.72 -7.62 18.04
N TRP A 150 5.61 -7.82 17.05
CA TRP A 150 7.04 -7.53 17.20
C TRP A 150 7.27 -6.05 17.57
N TYR A 151 6.53 -5.15 16.91
CA TYR A 151 6.61 -3.71 17.13
C TYR A 151 5.63 -3.15 18.17
N GLN A 152 4.89 -4.02 18.86
CA GLN A 152 3.86 -3.66 19.83
C GLN A 152 2.77 -2.73 19.25
N VAL A 153 2.51 -2.82 17.95
CA VAL A 153 1.50 -2.06 17.21
C VAL A 153 0.13 -2.74 17.35
N PRO A 154 -0.92 -2.02 17.76
CA PRO A 154 -2.27 -2.59 17.83
C PRO A 154 -2.82 -2.95 16.45
N HIS A 155 -3.63 -4.01 16.41
CA HIS A 155 -4.31 -4.44 15.19
C HIS A 155 -5.82 -4.66 15.39
N VAL A 156 -6.61 -4.29 14.40
CA VAL A 156 -8.06 -4.53 14.32
C VAL A 156 -8.32 -5.54 13.20
N SER A 157 -9.02 -6.64 13.51
CA SER A 157 -9.30 -7.70 12.55
C SER A 157 -10.76 -7.71 12.11
N ILE A 158 -10.99 -7.58 10.81
CA ILE A 158 -12.30 -7.82 10.19
C ILE A 158 -12.56 -9.33 10.05
N LYS A 159 -11.51 -10.15 9.86
CA LYS A 159 -11.60 -11.62 9.83
C LYS A 159 -12.14 -12.21 11.12
N ASP A 160 -11.68 -11.70 12.26
CA ASP A 160 -12.04 -12.22 13.59
C ASP A 160 -13.29 -11.55 14.17
N THR A 161 -13.82 -10.54 13.49
CA THR A 161 -15.03 -9.81 13.92
C THR A 161 -16.15 -9.91 12.88
N LEU A 162 -16.22 -8.97 11.93
CA LEU A 162 -17.32 -8.84 10.97
C LEU A 162 -17.49 -10.10 10.10
N TYR A 163 -16.40 -10.73 9.68
CA TYR A 163 -16.48 -11.98 8.93
C TYR A 163 -17.03 -13.13 9.78
N GLN A 164 -16.67 -13.24 11.06
CA GLN A 164 -17.29 -14.23 11.96
C GLN A 164 -18.78 -13.95 12.16
N GLU A 165 -19.17 -12.68 12.31
CA GLU A 165 -20.58 -12.29 12.38
C GLU A 165 -21.36 -12.71 11.12
N MET A 166 -20.75 -12.56 9.93
CA MET A 166 -21.32 -13.05 8.68
C MET A 166 -21.40 -14.59 8.65
N GLN A 167 -20.34 -15.30 9.04
CA GLN A 167 -20.32 -16.77 9.11
C GLN A 167 -21.38 -17.33 10.09
N GLN A 168 -21.72 -16.57 11.13
CA GLN A 168 -22.76 -16.89 12.10
C GLN A 168 -24.18 -16.50 11.61
N GLY A 169 -24.31 -15.95 10.41
CA GLY A 169 -25.60 -15.61 9.80
C GLY A 169 -26.20 -14.27 10.25
N LYS A 170 -25.44 -13.42 10.97
CA LYS A 170 -25.90 -12.06 11.32
C LYS A 170 -25.99 -11.16 10.10
N TYR A 171 -25.13 -11.39 9.11
CA TYR A 171 -25.13 -10.73 7.81
C TYR A 171 -24.93 -11.75 6.71
N THR A 172 -25.49 -11.48 5.54
CA THR A 172 -25.13 -12.16 4.29
C THR A 172 -23.96 -11.46 3.63
N ARG A 173 -23.26 -12.16 2.72
CA ARG A 173 -22.16 -11.59 1.95
C ARG A 173 -22.61 -10.37 1.15
N GLU A 174 -23.73 -10.49 0.46
CA GLU A 174 -24.28 -9.48 -0.46
C GLU A 174 -24.67 -8.19 0.27
N GLU A 175 -25.04 -8.28 1.55
CA GLU A 175 -25.28 -7.11 2.39
C GLU A 175 -24.00 -6.32 2.68
N LEU A 176 -22.83 -6.96 2.67
CA LEU A 176 -21.56 -6.36 3.04
C LEU A 176 -20.72 -5.96 1.82
N THR A 177 -20.70 -6.80 0.78
CA THR A 177 -19.87 -6.64 -0.41
C THR A 177 -20.57 -7.24 -1.64
N PRO A 178 -20.53 -6.56 -2.80
CA PRO A 178 -21.08 -7.10 -4.04
C PRO A 178 -20.17 -8.17 -4.68
N ASP A 179 -18.85 -8.09 -4.47
CA ASP A 179 -17.84 -8.87 -5.18
C ASP A 179 -17.06 -9.84 -4.27
N GLY A 180 -17.35 -9.86 -2.97
CA GLY A 180 -16.68 -10.74 -2.01
C GLY A 180 -15.37 -10.17 -1.47
N LEU A 181 -14.99 -8.95 -1.85
CA LEU A 181 -13.78 -8.26 -1.38
C LEU A 181 -14.09 -6.83 -0.92
N HIS A 182 -14.58 -5.99 -1.84
CA HIS A 182 -14.74 -4.56 -1.60
C HIS A 182 -16.05 -4.29 -0.85
N PRO A 183 -16.00 -3.68 0.34
CA PRO A 183 -17.21 -3.36 1.08
C PRO A 183 -18.08 -2.33 0.32
N ASN A 184 -19.40 -2.48 0.40
CA ASN A 184 -20.35 -1.42 0.05
C ASN A 184 -20.49 -0.42 1.21
N ASP A 185 -21.44 0.53 1.14
CA ASP A 185 -21.65 1.53 2.22
C ASP A 185 -21.89 0.91 3.60
N LYS A 186 -22.66 -0.19 3.68
CA LYS A 186 -22.93 -0.91 4.93
C LYS A 186 -21.68 -1.63 5.41
N GLY A 187 -20.95 -2.29 4.52
CA GLY A 187 -19.69 -2.94 4.85
C GLY A 187 -18.63 -1.95 5.35
N HIS A 188 -18.44 -0.82 4.66
CA HIS A 188 -17.53 0.26 5.10
C HIS A 188 -17.91 0.81 6.46
N LYS A 189 -19.21 1.01 6.71
CA LYS A 189 -19.70 1.42 8.03
C LYS A 189 -19.31 0.41 9.11
N LEU A 190 -19.54 -0.87 8.89
CA LEU A 190 -19.24 -1.92 9.87
C LEU A 190 -17.73 -2.09 10.09
N VAL A 191 -16.91 -1.95 9.05
CA VAL A 191 -15.44 -1.90 9.17
C VAL A 191 -15.02 -0.71 10.05
N ALA A 192 -15.56 0.49 9.78
CA ALA A 192 -15.27 1.67 10.60
C ALA A 192 -15.70 1.48 12.06
N GLU A 193 -16.86 0.88 12.33
CA GLU A 193 -17.33 0.59 13.69
C GLU A 193 -16.36 -0.31 14.47
N LYS A 194 -15.68 -1.26 13.83
CA LYS A 194 -14.66 -2.10 14.50
C LYS A 194 -13.43 -1.29 14.89
N ILE A 195 -12.99 -0.38 14.03
CA ILE A 195 -11.86 0.52 14.32
C ILE A 195 -12.25 1.50 15.42
N ILE A 196 -13.43 2.12 15.31
CA ILE A 196 -13.96 3.08 16.29
C ILE A 196 -14.14 2.43 17.66
N ALA A 197 -14.66 1.20 17.73
CA ALA A 197 -14.78 0.47 18.99
C ALA A 197 -13.41 0.29 19.69
N PHE A 198 -12.36 -0.03 18.92
CA PHE A 198 -11.00 -0.09 19.46
C PHE A 198 -10.52 1.29 19.94
N LEU A 199 -10.74 2.36 19.16
CA LEU A 199 -10.33 3.71 19.55
C LEU A 199 -11.06 4.20 20.81
N GLU A 200 -12.35 3.90 20.97
CA GLU A 200 -13.13 4.19 22.18
C GLU A 200 -12.60 3.45 23.40
N GLU A 201 -12.20 2.18 23.24
CA GLU A 201 -11.59 1.38 24.31
C GLU A 201 -10.25 1.97 24.76
N VAL A 202 -9.41 2.45 23.83
CA VAL A 202 -8.16 3.13 24.18
C VAL A 202 -8.45 4.47 24.87
N ARG A 203 -9.47 5.20 24.39
CA ARG A 203 -9.86 6.49 24.95
C ARG A 203 -10.33 6.39 26.40
N SER A 204 -11.07 5.33 26.77
CA SER A 204 -11.53 5.12 28.14
C SER A 204 -10.37 4.89 29.13
N HIS A 205 -9.19 4.50 28.62
CA HIS A 205 -7.97 4.26 29.38
C HIS A 205 -6.86 5.30 29.10
N VAL A 206 -7.20 6.46 28.50
CA VAL A 206 -6.19 7.47 28.07
C VAL A 206 -5.33 8.02 29.21
N ALA A 207 -5.86 8.04 30.43
CA ALA A 207 -5.14 8.52 31.62
C ALA A 207 -4.18 7.48 32.21
N GLU A 208 -4.25 6.22 31.77
CA GLU A 208 -3.39 5.16 32.27
C GLU A 208 -2.00 5.26 31.63
N PRO A 209 -0.93 5.13 32.43
CA PRO A 209 0.44 5.24 31.94
C PRO A 209 0.77 4.12 30.96
N GLU A 210 1.60 4.44 29.99
CA GLU A 210 2.18 3.51 29.03
C GLU A 210 3.70 3.58 29.16
N ASP A 211 4.38 2.46 28.89
CA ASP A 211 5.82 2.49 28.74
C ASP A 211 6.20 3.18 27.42
N ASP A 212 7.37 3.81 27.38
CA ASP A 212 7.90 4.38 26.15
C ASP A 212 8.08 3.30 25.07
N LEU A 213 7.69 3.62 23.85
CA LEU A 213 7.89 2.72 22.71
C LEU A 213 9.38 2.64 22.38
N THR A 214 9.98 1.46 22.62
CA THR A 214 11.32 1.14 22.15
C THR A 214 11.21 0.22 20.95
N LEU A 215 11.75 0.65 19.81
CA LEU A 215 11.72 -0.18 18.60
C LEU A 215 12.78 -1.29 18.71
N PRO A 216 12.41 -2.57 18.55
CA PRO A 216 13.37 -3.65 18.47
C PRO A 216 14.18 -3.60 17.16
N GLU A 217 15.22 -4.43 17.10
CA GLU A 217 15.87 -4.79 15.83
C GLU A 217 14.85 -5.34 14.83
N PRO A 218 15.11 -5.24 13.52
CA PRO A 218 14.25 -5.83 12.50
C PRO A 218 13.93 -7.31 12.76
N MET A 219 12.66 -7.68 12.53
CA MET A 219 12.13 -9.04 12.60
C MET A 219 12.59 -9.89 11.42
N THR A 220 12.66 -9.30 10.23
CA THR A 220 13.17 -9.90 8.99
C THR A 220 14.50 -9.24 8.59
N GLU A 221 15.03 -9.57 7.41
CA GLU A 221 16.17 -8.87 6.83
C GLU A 221 15.86 -7.38 6.57
N ASN A 222 14.58 -7.05 6.38
CA ASN A 222 14.05 -5.69 6.31
C ASN A 222 14.76 -4.81 5.26
N ALA A 223 15.10 -5.41 4.11
CA ALA A 223 15.77 -4.73 3.02
C ALA A 223 14.91 -3.58 2.45
N TYR A 224 13.59 -3.67 2.54
CA TYR A 224 12.67 -2.73 1.90
C TYR A 224 12.36 -1.48 2.71
N GLU A 225 12.81 -1.36 3.97
CA GLU A 225 12.51 -0.19 4.80
C GLU A 225 12.85 1.12 4.10
N ASN A 226 13.97 1.18 3.39
CA ASN A 226 14.41 2.39 2.69
C ASN A 226 14.07 2.38 1.19
N ALA A 227 13.15 1.52 0.76
CA ALA A 227 12.77 1.41 -0.65
C ALA A 227 12.40 2.76 -1.25
N ARG A 228 12.96 3.04 -2.43
CA ARG A 228 12.79 4.25 -3.22
C ARG A 228 12.09 3.92 -4.51
N ARG A 229 11.12 4.74 -4.88
CA ARG A 229 10.49 4.69 -6.19
C ARG A 229 11.19 5.66 -7.14
N LEU A 230 11.62 5.16 -8.28
CA LEU A 230 12.33 5.91 -9.32
C LEU A 230 11.44 6.06 -10.55
N THR A 231 10.89 7.26 -10.72
CA THR A 231 10.12 7.69 -11.89
C THR A 231 10.97 8.64 -12.75
N ILE A 232 10.40 9.26 -13.78
CA ILE A 232 11.10 10.32 -14.54
C ILE A 232 11.55 11.51 -13.68
N ARG A 233 11.03 11.66 -12.45
CA ARG A 233 11.40 12.72 -11.52
C ARG A 233 12.69 12.43 -10.77
N GLU A 234 13.03 11.16 -10.57
CA GLU A 234 14.16 10.74 -9.74
C GLU A 234 15.34 10.23 -10.55
N ILE A 235 15.12 9.72 -11.77
CA ILE A 235 16.19 9.13 -12.59
C ILE A 235 16.04 9.45 -14.08
N SER A 236 17.18 9.56 -14.77
CA SER A 236 17.28 9.76 -16.22
C SER A 236 18.00 8.57 -16.87
N PRO A 237 17.26 7.56 -17.37
CA PRO A 237 17.85 6.39 -18.01
C PRO A 237 18.31 6.66 -19.45
N GLU A 238 19.10 5.75 -20.01
CA GLU A 238 19.38 5.73 -21.44
C GLU A 238 18.12 5.25 -22.20
N LEU A 239 17.62 6.08 -23.12
CA LEU A 239 16.43 5.79 -23.91
C LEU A 239 16.79 5.48 -25.37
N ALA A 240 16.44 4.28 -25.82
CA ALA A 240 16.57 3.83 -27.20
C ALA A 240 15.18 3.39 -27.73
N GLY A 241 14.28 4.34 -27.94
CA GLY A 241 12.93 4.11 -28.47
C GLY A 241 11.82 4.44 -27.48
N PHE A 242 12.00 4.08 -26.21
CA PHE A 242 11.13 4.56 -25.12
C PHE A 242 11.15 6.10 -25.03
N ARG A 243 10.05 6.67 -24.53
CA ARG A 243 9.93 8.11 -24.27
C ARG A 243 9.33 8.35 -22.90
N ALA A 244 9.86 9.34 -22.17
CA ALA A 244 9.23 9.81 -20.95
C ALA A 244 7.80 10.29 -21.24
N ASP A 245 6.87 9.97 -20.34
CA ASP A 245 5.52 10.50 -20.38
C ASP A 245 5.54 11.99 -20.00
N THR A 246 5.06 12.84 -20.91
CA THR A 246 5.00 14.30 -20.73
C THR A 246 3.65 14.78 -20.25
N GLU A 247 2.66 13.88 -20.11
CA GLU A 247 1.34 14.26 -19.61
C GLU A 247 1.40 14.66 -18.14
N GLU A 248 0.65 15.69 -17.78
CA GLU A 248 0.58 16.18 -16.41
C GLU A 248 -0.08 15.14 -15.49
N LYS A 249 0.53 14.92 -14.32
CA LYS A 249 -0.07 14.11 -13.26
C LYS A 249 -1.03 14.98 -12.45
N THR A 250 -2.32 14.70 -12.57
CA THR A 250 -3.39 15.57 -12.04
C THR A 250 -3.79 15.29 -10.59
N GLY A 251 -3.40 14.14 -10.04
CA GLY A 251 -3.70 13.76 -8.66
C GLY A 251 -3.00 12.47 -8.25
N HIS A 252 -3.07 12.08 -6.97
CA HIS A 252 -2.39 10.86 -6.50
C HIS A 252 -2.95 9.57 -7.15
N LEU A 253 -4.25 9.56 -7.48
CA LEU A 253 -4.96 8.47 -8.19
C LEU A 253 -4.69 8.38 -9.70
N ASP A 254 -4.03 9.38 -10.27
CA ASP A 254 -3.57 9.38 -11.65
C ASP A 254 -2.24 8.61 -11.75
N HIS A 255 -2.33 7.28 -11.68
CA HIS A 255 -1.17 6.42 -11.42
C HIS A 255 -0.28 6.18 -12.63
N PHE A 256 -0.84 6.01 -13.82
CA PHE A 256 -0.10 5.77 -15.07
C PHE A 256 0.46 7.09 -15.63
N LYS A 257 1.32 7.72 -14.83
CA LYS A 257 1.98 9.01 -15.07
C LYS A 257 3.42 8.95 -14.59
N ASN A 258 4.21 9.92 -15.06
CA ASN A 258 5.64 10.05 -14.73
C ASN A 258 6.49 8.83 -15.11
N GLY A 259 6.02 7.99 -16.05
CA GLY A 259 6.74 6.81 -16.50
C GLY A 259 7.42 7.00 -17.85
N TRP A 260 7.70 5.87 -18.52
CA TRP A 260 8.21 5.78 -19.87
C TRP A 260 7.31 4.87 -20.71
N ILE A 261 7.12 5.23 -21.97
CA ILE A 261 6.21 4.55 -22.90
C ILE A 261 7.03 3.91 -24.03
N GLY A 262 6.89 2.60 -24.19
CA GLY A 262 7.40 1.82 -25.32
C GLY A 262 6.27 1.54 -26.31
N LYS A 263 6.48 1.82 -27.60
CA LYS A 263 5.42 1.78 -28.63
C LYS A 263 5.70 0.80 -29.75
N LYS A 264 6.94 0.33 -29.92
CA LYS A 264 7.33 -0.51 -31.05
C LYS A 264 8.30 -1.61 -30.60
N PRO A 265 8.28 -2.78 -31.26
CA PRO A 265 9.31 -3.80 -31.09
C PRO A 265 10.73 -3.24 -31.19
N GLY A 266 11.59 -3.63 -30.24
CA GLY A 266 12.96 -3.15 -30.15
C GLY A 266 13.13 -1.80 -29.46
N ASP A 267 12.05 -1.09 -29.11
CA ASP A 267 12.15 0.04 -28.18
C ASP A 267 12.77 -0.47 -26.87
N LYS A 268 13.78 0.24 -26.37
CA LYS A 268 14.56 -0.14 -25.20
C LYS A 268 14.78 1.03 -24.24
N VAL A 269 14.87 0.72 -22.95
CA VAL A 269 15.31 1.62 -21.88
C VAL A 269 16.32 0.90 -20.99
N THR A 270 17.37 1.60 -20.57
CA THR A 270 18.42 1.07 -19.69
C THR A 270 18.62 1.97 -18.48
N PHE A 271 18.54 1.37 -17.29
CA PHE A 271 18.80 2.05 -16.02
C PHE A 271 20.11 1.53 -15.40
N GLU A 272 20.83 2.42 -14.73
CA GLU A 272 21.86 2.06 -13.75
C GLU A 272 21.35 2.45 -12.36
N THR A 273 21.23 1.49 -11.46
CA THR A 273 20.64 1.71 -10.14
C THR A 273 21.32 0.87 -9.07
N GLU A 274 21.41 1.37 -7.85
CA GLU A 274 22.06 0.69 -6.73
C GLU A 274 21.01 0.12 -5.78
N GLY A 275 21.26 -1.10 -5.29
CA GLY A 275 20.43 -1.76 -4.29
C GLY A 275 20.67 -3.27 -4.28
N SER A 276 20.13 -3.94 -3.26
CA SER A 276 20.07 -5.41 -3.19
C SER A 276 18.69 -5.96 -3.55
N CYS A 277 17.69 -5.09 -3.66
CA CYS A 277 16.34 -5.43 -4.07
C CYS A 277 15.89 -4.50 -5.21
N ILE A 278 15.35 -5.07 -6.27
CA ILE A 278 14.85 -4.31 -7.43
C ILE A 278 13.51 -4.91 -7.86
N ALA A 279 12.56 -4.03 -8.13
CA ALA A 279 11.27 -4.34 -8.71
C ALA A 279 10.95 -3.38 -9.85
N VAL A 280 10.16 -3.84 -10.82
CA VAL A 280 9.67 -3.04 -11.93
C VAL A 280 8.16 -2.86 -11.84
N GLN A 281 7.73 -1.62 -11.88
CA GLN A 281 6.32 -1.27 -11.89
C GLN A 281 5.88 -0.94 -13.31
N TYR A 282 4.87 -1.62 -13.82
CA TYR A 282 4.34 -1.40 -15.18
C TYR A 282 2.84 -1.64 -15.24
N ARG A 283 2.20 -1.17 -16.32
CA ARG A 283 0.76 -1.35 -16.52
C ARG A 283 0.46 -2.71 -17.13
N LYS A 284 -0.38 -3.50 -16.45
CA LYS A 284 -1.18 -4.55 -17.07
C LYS A 284 -2.53 -3.96 -17.46
N THR A 285 -2.98 -4.14 -18.70
CA THR A 285 -4.18 -3.50 -19.24
C THR A 285 -5.22 -4.49 -19.75
N ILE A 286 -6.49 -4.14 -19.57
CA ILE A 286 -7.63 -4.87 -20.15
C ILE A 286 -7.82 -4.58 -21.64
N HIS A 287 -7.17 -3.53 -22.16
CA HIS A 287 -7.22 -3.13 -23.56
C HIS A 287 -6.26 -3.97 -24.41
N LYS A 288 -6.66 -5.21 -24.69
CA LYS A 288 -5.86 -6.22 -25.38
C LYS A 288 -5.96 -6.11 -26.92
N PRO A 289 -4.92 -6.55 -27.65
CA PRO A 289 -3.62 -6.95 -27.11
C PRO A 289 -2.77 -5.75 -26.71
N ALA A 290 -1.91 -5.96 -25.72
CA ALA A 290 -0.92 -4.99 -25.27
C ALA A 290 0.50 -5.50 -25.58
N LEU A 291 1.40 -4.56 -25.85
CA LEU A 291 2.81 -4.87 -26.09
C LEU A 291 3.42 -5.53 -24.85
N ARG A 292 4.33 -6.47 -25.07
CA ARG A 292 5.08 -7.16 -24.02
C ARG A 292 6.53 -6.70 -24.03
N ALA A 293 7.17 -6.70 -22.88
CA ALA A 293 8.58 -6.41 -22.76
C ALA A 293 9.33 -7.58 -22.11
N LYS A 294 10.63 -7.64 -22.33
CA LYS A 294 11.54 -8.46 -21.51
C LYS A 294 12.43 -7.55 -20.69
N LEU A 295 12.79 -8.01 -19.51
CA LEU A 295 13.78 -7.39 -18.65
C LEU A 295 15.01 -8.29 -18.53
N VAL A 296 16.19 -7.68 -18.59
CA VAL A 296 17.47 -8.34 -18.37
C VAL A 296 18.27 -7.55 -17.34
N LEU A 297 18.59 -8.23 -16.24
CA LEU A 297 19.39 -7.71 -15.14
C LEU A 297 20.86 -8.08 -15.34
N ASP A 298 21.76 -7.10 -15.27
CA ASP A 298 23.22 -7.29 -15.36
C ASP A 298 23.71 -8.05 -16.60
N GLY A 299 22.94 -7.99 -17.69
CA GLY A 299 23.24 -8.70 -18.93
C GLY A 299 22.96 -10.21 -18.91
N ASP A 300 22.32 -10.73 -17.86
CA ASP A 300 21.94 -12.14 -17.75
C ASP A 300 20.77 -12.50 -18.66
N ARG A 301 21.10 -12.79 -19.93
CA ARG A 301 20.12 -13.21 -20.95
C ARG A 301 19.54 -14.61 -20.69
N ALA A 302 20.12 -15.41 -19.79
CA ALA A 302 19.61 -16.74 -19.49
C ALA A 302 18.38 -16.70 -18.58
N ASN A 303 18.26 -15.65 -17.77
CA ASN A 303 17.16 -15.45 -16.80
C ASN A 303 16.39 -14.17 -17.10
N GLU A 304 16.02 -13.95 -18.38
CA GLU A 304 15.19 -12.80 -18.75
C GLU A 304 13.78 -12.90 -18.14
N VAL A 305 13.27 -11.79 -17.63
CA VAL A 305 11.94 -11.70 -17.02
C VAL A 305 10.94 -11.17 -18.04
N LEU A 306 9.85 -11.90 -18.28
CA LEU A 306 8.77 -11.45 -19.14
C LEU A 306 7.87 -10.45 -18.40
N LEU A 307 7.79 -9.23 -18.93
CA LEU A 307 6.84 -8.21 -18.48
C LEU A 307 5.64 -8.21 -19.44
N ASP A 308 4.67 -9.06 -19.16
CA ASP A 308 3.45 -9.14 -19.97
C ASP A 308 2.44 -8.08 -19.51
N ALA A 309 2.14 -7.11 -20.39
CA ALA A 309 1.16 -6.05 -20.12
C ALA A 309 -0.29 -6.47 -20.42
N ASN A 310 -0.54 -7.67 -20.92
CA ASN A 310 -1.89 -8.17 -21.09
C ASN A 310 -2.43 -8.62 -19.73
N PHE A 311 -3.52 -8.00 -19.27
CA PHE A 311 -4.06 -8.34 -17.95
C PHE A 311 -5.10 -9.45 -18.04
N ASP A 312 -4.91 -10.57 -17.36
CA ASP A 312 -5.82 -11.71 -17.46
C ASP A 312 -7.20 -11.47 -16.83
N GLU A 313 -7.29 -10.51 -15.93
CA GLU A 313 -8.53 -10.07 -15.29
C GLU A 313 -9.19 -8.91 -16.06
N ASP A 314 -10.42 -8.56 -15.71
CA ASP A 314 -11.26 -7.60 -16.45
C ASP A 314 -11.79 -6.43 -15.61
N TRP A 315 -11.40 -6.33 -14.33
CA TRP A 315 -11.87 -5.28 -13.41
C TRP A 315 -11.28 -3.89 -13.70
N GLY A 316 -10.22 -3.79 -14.50
CA GLY A 316 -9.57 -2.53 -14.86
C GLY A 316 -8.08 -2.68 -15.10
N ASP A 317 -7.42 -1.60 -15.50
CA ASP A 317 -5.96 -1.58 -15.63
C ASP A 317 -5.30 -1.75 -14.25
N CYS A 318 -4.29 -2.61 -14.19
CA CYS A 318 -3.55 -2.95 -12.99
C CYS A 318 -2.17 -2.29 -13.00
N LEU A 319 -1.87 -1.57 -11.93
CA LEU A 319 -0.51 -1.20 -11.56
C LEU A 319 0.16 -2.48 -11.04
N TYR A 320 0.97 -3.10 -11.89
CA TYR A 320 1.62 -4.36 -11.56
C TYR A 320 3.07 -4.11 -11.15
N LEU A 321 3.57 -4.90 -10.21
CA LEU A 321 4.89 -4.77 -9.63
C LEU A 321 5.56 -6.15 -9.65
N GLU A 322 6.62 -6.27 -10.45
CA GLU A 322 7.38 -7.50 -10.65
C GLU A 322 8.72 -7.40 -9.90
N PRO A 323 8.93 -8.17 -8.81
CA PRO A 323 10.25 -8.31 -8.19
C PRO A 323 11.23 -8.98 -9.16
N VAL A 324 12.37 -8.36 -9.41
CA VAL A 324 13.41 -8.89 -10.32
C VAL A 324 14.71 -9.22 -9.59
N LEU A 325 14.94 -8.63 -8.43
CA LEU A 325 16.03 -8.94 -7.52
C LEU A 325 15.52 -8.85 -6.09
N HIS A 326 15.82 -9.84 -5.27
CA HIS A 326 15.47 -9.91 -3.85
C HIS A 326 16.64 -10.53 -3.10
N HIS A 327 17.20 -9.80 -2.13
CA HIS A 327 18.42 -10.19 -1.40
C HIS A 327 19.60 -10.56 -2.31
N GLY A 328 19.78 -9.75 -3.36
CA GLY A 328 20.94 -9.82 -4.24
C GLY A 328 22.19 -9.18 -3.63
N GLU A 329 23.28 -9.19 -4.40
CA GLU A 329 24.47 -8.42 -4.07
C GLU A 329 24.13 -6.92 -4.10
N ASN A 330 24.37 -6.19 -3.01
CA ASN A 330 24.16 -4.75 -3.00
C ASN A 330 25.25 -4.04 -3.82
N LYS A 331 24.93 -3.68 -5.07
CA LYS A 331 25.83 -3.00 -6.00
C LYS A 331 25.04 -2.16 -7.01
N THR A 332 25.75 -1.48 -7.89
CA THR A 332 25.14 -0.92 -9.10
C THR A 332 24.77 -2.04 -10.07
N HIS A 333 23.47 -2.14 -10.34
CA HIS A 333 22.86 -3.03 -11.32
C HIS A 333 22.50 -2.29 -12.60
N ARG A 334 22.58 -3.02 -13.71
CA ARG A 334 22.14 -2.55 -15.03
C ARG A 334 20.83 -3.25 -15.39
N VAL A 335 19.73 -2.49 -15.44
CA VAL A 335 18.38 -3.00 -15.76
C VAL A 335 18.03 -2.60 -17.18
N GLU A 336 17.94 -3.57 -18.09
CA GLU A 336 17.54 -3.35 -19.48
C GLU A 336 16.12 -3.86 -19.72
N ILE A 337 15.24 -3.01 -20.26
CA ILE A 337 13.89 -3.40 -20.66
C ILE A 337 13.73 -3.15 -22.16
N GLU A 338 13.27 -4.16 -22.90
CA GLU A 338 13.11 -4.11 -24.36
C GLU A 338 11.73 -4.64 -24.77
N ILE A 339 11.04 -3.92 -25.65
CA ILE A 339 9.76 -4.36 -26.22
C ILE A 339 10.00 -5.54 -27.16
N LEU A 340 9.27 -6.64 -26.92
CA LEU A 340 9.37 -7.86 -27.69
C LEU A 340 8.81 -7.70 -29.12
N PRO A 341 9.22 -8.58 -30.05
CA PRO A 341 8.57 -8.67 -31.36
C PRO A 341 7.06 -8.85 -31.24
N ASP A 342 6.32 -7.96 -31.88
CA ASP A 342 4.87 -8.01 -32.01
C ASP A 342 4.50 -7.53 -33.42
N ASN A 343 3.59 -8.26 -34.08
CA ASN A 343 3.14 -7.94 -35.43
C ASN A 343 1.85 -7.10 -35.42
N ASN A 344 1.24 -6.89 -34.24
CA ASN A 344 0.03 -6.10 -34.11
C ASN A 344 0.35 -4.61 -33.99
N LYS A 345 -0.03 -3.83 -35.01
CA LYS A 345 0.19 -2.38 -35.06
C LYS A 345 -0.75 -1.59 -34.16
N ASP A 346 -1.86 -2.21 -33.75
CA ASP A 346 -2.89 -1.60 -32.90
C ASP A 346 -2.74 -2.03 -31.43
N ALA A 347 -1.64 -2.71 -31.06
CA ALA A 347 -1.40 -3.11 -29.69
C ALA A 347 -1.24 -1.90 -28.76
N THR A 348 -1.84 -1.99 -27.58
CA THR A 348 -1.72 -0.94 -26.55
C THR A 348 -0.25 -0.76 -26.15
N PRO A 349 0.27 0.48 -26.12
CA PRO A 349 1.65 0.75 -25.71
C PRO A 349 1.98 0.24 -24.32
N PHE A 350 3.20 -0.28 -24.15
CA PHE A 350 3.74 -0.68 -22.87
C PHE A 350 4.04 0.55 -22.04
N TYR A 351 3.53 0.60 -20.81
CA TYR A 351 3.75 1.70 -19.88
C TYR A 351 4.60 1.23 -18.71
N LEU A 352 5.86 1.64 -18.69
CA LEU A 352 6.79 1.42 -17.58
C LEU A 352 6.62 2.58 -16.60
N MET A 353 6.15 2.31 -15.39
CA MET A 353 5.84 3.36 -14.41
C MET A 353 7.06 3.77 -13.59
N SER A 354 7.78 2.80 -13.02
CA SER A 354 8.93 3.07 -12.17
C SER A 354 9.80 1.84 -11.96
N LEU A 355 11.00 2.07 -11.43
CA LEU A 355 11.73 1.05 -10.67
C LEU A 355 11.52 1.29 -9.19
N ILE A 356 11.40 0.23 -8.40
CA ILE A 356 11.49 0.29 -6.95
C ILE A 356 12.80 -0.39 -6.56
N VAL A 357 13.64 0.33 -5.82
CA VAL A 357 14.96 -0.15 -5.40
C VAL A 357 15.13 -0.01 -3.91
N ALA A 358 15.79 -0.96 -3.28
CA ALA A 358 16.08 -0.96 -1.85
C ALA A 358 17.47 -1.49 -1.54
#